data_AF-A0A1I3W8K0-F1
#
_entry.id   AF-A0A1I3W8K0-F1
#
_cell.length_a   1.000
_cell.length_b   1.000
_cell.length_c   1.000
_cell.angle_alpha   90.00
_cell.angle_beta   90.00
_cell.angle_gamma   90.00
#
_symmetry.space_group_name_H-M   'P 1'
#
loop_
_entity.id
_entity.type
_entity.pdbx_description
1 polymer ?
#
loop_
_entity_poly.entity_id
_entity_poly.type
_entity_poly.pdbx_seq_one_letter_code
_entity_poly.pdbx_strand_id
1 'polypeptide(L)'
;MTVADARFCSVLPDGLGDLEAAPLLCAGLIGFRAWRKAMEGRVVDRLGLYGFGAAAHLLAQLAIAEGQKVYAFTKPGDLAAQDLALDLGCLWAGASDAAPPEPLDAAILFAPVGALVPLALRAVRKGGAVVCAGIHMSQIPALDYADLWGERTLVSVANLTRADAQDYLPRAAAAGVRPHLRIYGLRQAGQALADLRGGAFTGAAVLQINPPP
;
A
#
# COMPACT_ATOMS: atom_id res chain seq x y z
N MET A 1 -18.10 20.64 -12.55
CA MET A 1 -17.90 21.07 -11.15
C MET A 1 -18.56 20.04 -10.25
N THR A 2 -17.85 19.57 -9.22
CA THR A 2 -18.38 18.62 -8.22
C THR A 2 -18.61 19.38 -6.92
N VAL A 3 -19.67 19.07 -6.18
CA VAL A 3 -19.97 19.62 -4.85
C VAL A 3 -19.84 18.50 -3.83
N ALA A 4 -19.24 18.78 -2.67
CA ALA A 4 -19.07 17.83 -1.58
C ALA A 4 -19.39 18.49 -0.24
N ASP A 5 -19.89 17.71 0.71
CA ASP A 5 -20.07 18.14 2.10
C ASP A 5 -18.69 18.37 2.74
N ALA A 6 -18.48 19.54 3.34
CA ALA A 6 -17.19 19.96 3.88
C ALA A 6 -16.60 18.97 4.90
N ARG A 7 -17.45 18.19 5.59
CA ARG A 7 -17.01 17.16 6.54
C ARG A 7 -16.32 15.98 5.85
N PHE A 8 -16.39 15.86 4.53
CA PHE A 8 -15.75 14.81 3.74
C PHE A 8 -14.62 15.34 2.86
N CYS A 9 -14.27 16.62 3.02
CA CYS A 9 -13.12 17.24 2.37
C CYS A 9 -11.91 17.20 3.32
N SER A 10 -10.73 16.96 2.76
CA SER A 10 -9.46 17.05 3.49
C SER A 10 -8.65 18.23 2.95
N VAL A 11 -7.98 18.95 3.84
CA VAL A 11 -7.05 20.02 3.44
C VAL A 11 -5.79 19.37 2.90
N LEU A 12 -5.39 19.76 1.70
CA LEU A 12 -4.14 19.31 1.10
C LEU A 12 -2.97 20.12 1.66
N PRO A 13 -1.83 19.50 1.98
CA PRO A 13 -0.63 20.23 2.35
C PRO A 13 -0.14 21.11 1.19
N ASP A 14 0.44 22.26 1.53
CA ASP A 14 1.04 23.15 0.54
C ASP A 14 2.15 22.44 -0.24
N GLY A 15 2.26 22.74 -1.54
CA GLY A 15 3.33 22.22 -2.41
C GLY A 15 3.08 20.84 -3.01
N LEU A 16 1.93 20.19 -2.74
CA LEU A 16 1.46 19.02 -3.49
C LEU A 16 0.54 19.46 -4.62
N GLY A 17 0.93 19.20 -5.87
CA GLY A 17 0.05 19.45 -7.02
C GLY A 17 -1.14 18.48 -7.05
N ASP A 18 -2.25 18.85 -7.69
CA ASP A 18 -3.47 18.02 -7.75
C ASP A 18 -3.21 16.58 -8.23
N LEU A 19 -2.34 16.44 -9.24
CA LEU A 19 -1.97 15.13 -9.80
C LEU A 19 -1.24 14.25 -8.78
N GLU A 20 -0.39 14.85 -7.95
CA GLU A 20 0.37 14.15 -6.92
C GLU A 20 -0.52 13.87 -5.71
N ALA A 21 -1.39 14.81 -5.32
CA ALA A 21 -2.29 14.65 -4.20
C ALA A 21 -3.36 13.57 -4.43
N ALA A 22 -3.81 13.37 -5.68
CA ALA A 22 -4.91 12.47 -5.98
C ALA A 22 -4.70 11.02 -5.48
N PRO A 23 -3.55 10.34 -5.72
CA PRO A 23 -3.31 9.01 -5.17
C PRO A 23 -3.19 8.98 -3.63
N LEU A 24 -2.72 10.07 -3.01
CA LEU A 24 -2.59 10.14 -1.55
C LEU A 24 -3.95 10.05 -0.86
N LEU A 25 -5.00 10.61 -1.46
CA LEU A 25 -6.36 10.64 -0.92
C LEU A 25 -7.11 9.29 -0.93
N CYS A 26 -6.54 8.25 -1.54
CA CYS A 26 -7.12 6.91 -1.52
C CYS A 26 -6.07 5.87 -1.16
N ALA A 27 -5.14 5.60 -2.09
CA ALA A 27 -4.08 4.61 -1.91
C ALA A 27 -3.17 4.96 -0.73
N GLY A 28 -2.84 6.24 -0.57
CA GLY A 28 -2.08 6.73 0.58
C GLY A 28 -2.82 6.53 1.90
N LEU A 29 -4.05 7.02 2.01
CA LEU A 29 -4.87 6.91 3.23
C LEU A 29 -5.13 5.46 3.66
N ILE A 30 -5.49 4.57 2.73
CA ILE A 30 -5.71 3.16 3.09
C ILE A 30 -4.39 2.48 3.47
N GLY A 31 -3.29 2.81 2.80
CA GLY A 31 -1.94 2.36 3.16
C GLY A 31 -1.59 2.77 4.59
N PHE A 32 -1.77 4.05 4.93
CA PHE A 32 -1.52 4.57 6.26
C PHE A 32 -2.39 3.93 7.35
N ARG A 33 -3.68 3.72 7.06
CA ARG A 33 -4.58 3.06 8.01
C ARG A 33 -4.19 1.59 8.23
N ALA A 34 -3.83 0.87 7.18
CA ALA A 34 -3.32 -0.50 7.28
C ALA A 34 -2.02 -0.53 8.09
N TRP A 35 -1.15 0.45 7.89
CA TRP A 35 0.09 0.63 8.63
C TRP A 35 -0.14 0.87 10.13
N ARG A 36 -1.08 1.75 10.50
CA ARG A 36 -1.47 1.94 11.91
C ARG A 36 -1.93 0.64 12.56
N LYS A 37 -2.74 -0.17 11.86
CA LYS A 37 -3.14 -1.50 12.35
C LYS A 37 -1.95 -2.45 12.48
N ALA A 38 -1.04 -2.42 11.52
CA ALA A 38 0.20 -3.20 11.53
C ALA A 38 1.16 -2.78 12.65
N MET A 39 0.98 -1.61 13.28
CA MET A 39 1.75 -1.15 14.46
C MET A 39 1.01 -1.20 15.79
N GLU A 40 -0.31 -1.35 15.79
CA GLU A 40 -1.13 -1.33 17.00
C GLU A 40 -0.62 -2.30 18.09
N GLY A 41 -0.08 -1.72 19.18
CA GLY A 41 0.49 -2.46 20.32
C GLY A 41 1.85 -3.12 20.04
N ARG A 42 2.57 -2.73 18.98
CA ARG A 42 3.77 -3.40 18.50
C ARG A 42 4.87 -2.42 18.07
N VAL A 43 6.11 -2.78 18.34
CA VAL A 43 7.27 -2.18 17.67
C VAL A 43 7.51 -2.96 16.37
N VAL A 44 7.55 -2.24 15.25
CA VAL A 44 7.67 -2.82 13.91
C VAL A 44 8.89 -2.24 13.23
N ASP A 45 10.01 -2.97 13.29
CA ASP A 45 11.24 -2.56 12.63
C ASP A 45 11.29 -3.08 11.20
N ARG A 46 10.73 -4.26 10.95
CA ARG A 46 10.68 -4.94 9.63
C ARG A 46 9.24 -5.08 9.16
N LEU A 47 8.89 -4.34 8.11
CA LEU A 47 7.54 -4.30 7.54
C LEU A 47 7.52 -4.96 6.15
N GLY A 48 6.69 -6.00 5.98
CA GLY A 48 6.43 -6.60 4.67
C GLY A 48 5.24 -5.97 3.96
N LEU A 49 5.39 -5.64 2.67
CA LEU A 49 4.32 -5.11 1.82
C LEU A 49 4.04 -6.06 0.65
N TYR A 50 2.92 -6.78 0.71
CA TYR A 50 2.50 -7.74 -0.31
C TYR A 50 1.58 -7.09 -1.34
N GLY A 51 2.03 -7.08 -2.59
CA GLY A 51 1.40 -6.35 -3.70
C GLY A 51 1.95 -4.92 -3.80
N PHE A 52 3.09 -4.77 -4.48
CA PHE A 52 3.81 -3.50 -4.59
C PHE A 52 3.22 -2.54 -5.65
N GLY A 53 1.96 -2.14 -5.47
CA GLY A 53 1.23 -1.23 -6.35
C GLY A 53 1.07 0.19 -5.77
N ALA A 54 -0.04 0.85 -6.11
CA ALA A 54 -0.32 2.24 -5.72
C ALA A 54 -0.22 2.51 -4.20
N ALA A 55 -0.80 1.66 -3.35
CA ALA A 55 -0.77 1.89 -1.90
C ALA A 55 0.60 1.56 -1.29
N ALA A 56 1.21 0.45 -1.72
CA ALA A 56 2.47 -0.02 -1.17
C ALA A 56 3.63 0.93 -1.46
N HIS A 57 3.76 1.47 -2.68
CA HIS A 57 4.88 2.36 -3.01
C HIS A 57 4.80 3.71 -2.29
N LEU A 58 3.59 4.20 -1.99
CA LEU A 58 3.39 5.40 -1.17
C LEU A 58 3.70 5.12 0.30
N LEU A 59 3.20 3.99 0.81
CA LEU A 59 3.43 3.60 2.19
C LEU A 59 4.91 3.29 2.47
N ALA A 60 5.61 2.65 1.54
CA ALA A 60 7.02 2.32 1.68
C ALA A 60 7.85 3.56 1.99
N GLN A 61 7.64 4.65 1.24
CA GLN A 61 8.35 5.92 1.45
C GLN A 61 8.12 6.48 2.86
N LEU A 62 6.86 6.48 3.33
CA LEU A 62 6.55 6.93 4.69
C LEU A 62 7.18 6.02 5.74
N ALA A 63 7.04 4.70 5.61
CA ALA A 63 7.58 3.72 6.56
C ALA A 63 9.11 3.80 6.67
N ILE A 64 9.80 3.99 5.53
CA ILE A 64 11.26 4.18 5.48
C ILE A 64 11.66 5.50 6.16
N ALA A 65 10.93 6.59 5.91
CA ALA A 65 11.17 7.87 6.57
C ALA A 65 10.95 7.79 8.10
N GLU A 66 10.08 6.89 8.56
CA GLU A 66 9.86 6.56 9.98
C GLU A 66 10.89 5.56 10.53
N GLY A 67 11.92 5.20 9.77
CA GLY A 67 13.05 4.37 10.20
C GLY A 67 12.83 2.86 10.06
N GLN A 68 11.77 2.42 9.38
CA GLN A 68 11.49 0.99 9.21
C GLN A 68 12.24 0.39 8.02
N LYS A 69 12.66 -0.87 8.17
CA LYS A 69 13.16 -1.71 7.08
C LYS A 69 11.98 -2.30 6.32
N VAL A 70 11.78 -1.86 5.08
CA VAL A 70 10.65 -2.32 4.26
C VAL A 70 11.07 -3.45 3.33
N TYR A 71 10.25 -4.51 3.29
CA TYR A 71 10.42 -5.68 2.43
C TYR A 71 9.25 -5.72 1.44
N ALA A 72 9.54 -5.57 0.16
CA ALA A 72 8.54 -5.56 -0.90
C ALA A 72 8.33 -6.96 -1.48
N PHE A 73 7.07 -7.39 -1.51
CA PHE A 73 6.66 -8.65 -2.10
C PHE A 73 5.82 -8.36 -3.35
N THR A 74 6.36 -8.66 -4.52
CA THR A 74 5.74 -8.40 -5.82
C THR A 74 5.12 -9.67 -6.40
N LYS A 75 4.31 -9.53 -7.46
CA LYS A 75 3.84 -10.69 -8.21
C LYS A 75 5.05 -11.47 -8.75
N PRO A 76 5.06 -12.81 -8.74
CA PRO A 76 6.16 -13.58 -9.32
C PRO A 76 6.46 -13.14 -10.77
N GLY A 77 7.72 -12.82 -11.03
CA GLY A 77 8.20 -12.32 -12.34
C GLY A 77 8.01 -10.82 -12.59
N ASP A 78 7.42 -10.07 -11.66
CA ASP A 78 7.25 -8.62 -11.78
C ASP A 78 8.51 -7.88 -11.35
N LEU A 79 9.50 -7.87 -12.24
CA LEU A 79 10.81 -7.23 -12.02
C LEU A 79 10.69 -5.71 -11.95
N ALA A 80 9.80 -5.10 -12.75
CA ALA A 80 9.61 -3.64 -12.74
C ALA A 80 9.08 -3.13 -11.39
N ALA A 81 8.20 -3.89 -10.72
CA ALA A 81 7.78 -3.55 -9.36
C ALA A 81 8.88 -3.77 -8.32
N GLN A 82 9.76 -4.75 -8.52
CA GLN A 82 10.91 -4.99 -7.62
C GLN A 82 11.94 -3.87 -7.75
N ASP A 83 12.28 -3.47 -8.97
CA ASP A 83 13.18 -2.36 -9.26
C ASP A 83 12.65 -1.07 -8.63
N LEU A 84 11.37 -0.74 -8.83
CA LEU A 84 10.76 0.43 -8.18
C LEU A 84 10.85 0.34 -6.65
N ALA A 85 10.62 -0.83 -6.06
CA ALA A 85 10.69 -0.98 -4.61
C ALA A 85 12.09 -0.69 -4.08
N LEU A 86 13.12 -1.20 -4.75
CA LEU A 86 14.52 -0.97 -4.40
C LEU A 86 14.93 0.50 -4.61
N ASP A 87 14.50 1.11 -5.73
CA ASP A 87 14.74 2.53 -6.01
C ASP A 87 14.11 3.45 -4.95
N LEU A 88 12.96 3.07 -4.42
CA LEU A 88 12.29 3.77 -3.31
C LEU A 88 12.91 3.49 -1.93
N GLY A 89 13.96 2.65 -1.86
CA GLY A 89 14.71 2.37 -0.64
C GLY A 89 14.20 1.18 0.17
N CYS A 90 13.37 0.30 -0.39
CA CYS A 90 13.05 -0.97 0.27
C CYS A 90 14.35 -1.78 0.45
N LEU A 91 14.52 -2.38 1.64
CA LEU A 91 15.72 -3.15 1.97
C LEU A 91 15.82 -4.43 1.14
N TRP A 92 14.68 -4.97 0.73
CA TRP A 92 14.59 -6.18 -0.08
C TRP A 92 13.34 -6.14 -0.95
N ALA A 93 13.43 -6.72 -2.14
CA ALA A 93 12.30 -6.95 -3.02
C ALA A 93 12.37 -8.38 -3.61
N GLY A 94 11.23 -9.05 -3.70
CA GLY A 94 11.16 -10.39 -4.29
C GLY A 94 9.74 -10.86 -4.55
N ALA A 95 9.60 -12.07 -5.09
CA ALA A 95 8.31 -12.66 -5.39
C ALA A 95 7.48 -12.92 -4.11
N SER A 96 6.16 -12.80 -4.20
CA SER A 96 5.24 -12.90 -3.07
C SER A 96 5.16 -14.29 -2.43
N ASP A 97 5.64 -15.31 -3.12
CA ASP A 97 5.78 -16.69 -2.66
C ASP A 97 7.19 -17.03 -2.17
N ALA A 98 8.15 -16.10 -2.29
CA ALA A 98 9.48 -16.24 -1.71
C ALA A 98 9.47 -15.89 -0.22
N ALA A 99 10.35 -16.54 0.55
CA ALA A 99 10.58 -16.18 1.95
C ALA A 99 11.47 -14.92 2.03
N PRO A 100 11.16 -13.96 2.93
CA PRO A 100 12.09 -12.87 3.20
C PRO A 100 13.36 -13.42 3.88
N PRO A 101 14.50 -12.71 3.77
CA PRO A 101 15.75 -13.14 4.39
C PRO A 101 15.71 -13.07 5.93
N GLU A 102 14.79 -12.30 6.49
CA GLU A 102 14.57 -12.17 7.94
C GLU A 102 13.07 -12.25 8.28
N PRO A 103 12.69 -12.76 9.46
CA PRO A 103 11.31 -12.70 9.94
C PRO A 103 10.83 -11.26 10.05
N LEU A 104 9.60 -11.01 9.58
CA LEU A 104 8.96 -9.70 9.63
C LEU A 104 8.29 -9.46 10.99
N ASP A 105 8.18 -8.21 11.41
CA ASP A 105 7.41 -7.82 12.60
C ASP A 105 5.91 -7.66 12.25
N ALA A 106 5.63 -7.17 11.05
CA ALA A 106 4.28 -7.12 10.50
C ALA A 106 4.30 -7.21 8.96
N ALA A 107 3.17 -7.62 8.38
CA ALA A 107 2.94 -7.68 6.95
C ALA A 107 1.57 -7.06 6.57
N ILE A 108 1.52 -6.35 5.45
CA ILE A 108 0.30 -5.76 4.91
C ILE A 108 0.08 -6.31 3.51
N LEU A 109 -1.13 -6.84 3.25
CA LEU A 109 -1.52 -7.43 1.98
C LEU A 109 -2.45 -6.47 1.24
N PHE A 110 -1.90 -5.82 0.22
CA PHE A 110 -2.65 -5.06 -0.78
C PHE A 110 -3.06 -5.94 -1.97
N ALA A 111 -2.29 -6.99 -2.26
CA ALA A 111 -2.64 -7.97 -3.28
C ALA A 111 -3.96 -8.69 -2.94
N PRO A 112 -4.94 -8.77 -3.87
CA PRO A 112 -6.23 -9.41 -3.62
C PRO A 112 -6.17 -10.95 -3.72
N VAL A 113 -5.14 -11.57 -3.13
CA VAL A 113 -4.84 -13.00 -3.26
C VAL A 113 -4.85 -13.68 -1.89
N GLY A 114 -5.91 -14.42 -1.59
CA GLY A 114 -6.11 -15.08 -0.28
C GLY A 114 -5.04 -16.12 0.06
N ALA A 115 -4.45 -16.77 -0.95
CA ALA A 115 -3.34 -17.72 -0.76
C ALA A 115 -2.06 -17.08 -0.18
N LEU A 116 -1.93 -15.75 -0.22
CA LEU A 116 -0.81 -15.04 0.41
C LEU A 116 -0.98 -14.92 1.93
N VAL A 117 -2.19 -15.08 2.48
CA VAL A 117 -2.44 -14.92 3.92
C VAL A 117 -1.65 -15.94 4.76
N PRO A 118 -1.69 -17.26 4.49
CA PRO A 118 -0.84 -18.22 5.20
C PRO A 118 0.65 -17.96 5.01
N LEU A 119 1.08 -17.56 3.81
CA LEU A 119 2.49 -17.24 3.53
C LEU A 119 2.98 -16.06 4.37
N ALA A 120 2.19 -14.99 4.46
CA ALA A 120 2.49 -13.83 5.29
C ALA A 120 2.49 -14.18 6.78
N LEU A 121 1.58 -15.04 7.25
CA LEU A 121 1.56 -15.51 8.64
C LEU A 121 2.83 -16.29 8.99
N ARG A 122 3.35 -17.10 8.06
CA ARG A 122 4.64 -17.80 8.23
C ARG A 122 5.85 -16.85 8.17
N ALA A 123 5.76 -15.79 7.38
CA ALA A 123 6.83 -14.80 7.24
C ALA A 123 6.96 -13.86 8.46
N VAL A 124 5.89 -13.65 9.23
CA VAL A 124 5.96 -12.84 10.46
C VAL A 124 6.41 -13.67 11.66
N ARG A 125 7.18 -13.04 12.55
CA ARG A 125 7.57 -13.63 13.83
C ARG A 125 6.36 -13.91 14.73
N LYS A 126 6.57 -14.66 15.81
CA LYS A 126 5.60 -14.77 16.91
C LYS A 126 5.25 -13.38 17.46
N GLY A 127 3.98 -13.14 17.75
CA GLY A 127 3.44 -11.83 18.11
C GLY A 127 3.28 -10.84 16.94
N GLY A 128 3.63 -11.25 15.71
CA GLY A 128 3.53 -10.41 14.53
C GLY A 128 2.11 -10.26 14.00
N ALA A 129 1.89 -9.31 13.09
CA ALA A 129 0.58 -9.03 12.51
C ALA A 129 0.56 -9.15 10.99
N VAL A 130 -0.55 -9.67 10.46
CA VAL A 130 -0.88 -9.68 9.04
C VAL A 130 -2.17 -8.88 8.84
N VAL A 131 -2.09 -7.82 8.05
CA VAL A 131 -3.21 -6.91 7.76
C VAL A 131 -3.68 -7.07 6.32
N CYS A 132 -4.91 -7.52 6.12
CA CYS A 132 -5.55 -7.59 4.81
C CYS A 132 -6.15 -6.21 4.44
N ALA A 133 -5.58 -5.55 3.44
CA ALA A 133 -5.94 -4.20 3.01
C ALA A 133 -6.55 -4.12 1.59
N GLY A 134 -6.73 -5.24 0.92
CA GLY A 134 -7.46 -5.30 -0.35
C GLY A 134 -8.96 -5.05 -0.15
N ILE A 135 -9.57 -4.23 -1.02
CA ILE A 135 -11.03 -3.98 -1.05
C ILE A 135 -11.84 -5.23 -1.46
N HIS A 136 -11.17 -6.18 -2.10
CA HIS A 136 -11.64 -7.52 -2.40
C HIS A 136 -10.45 -8.46 -2.33
N MET A 137 -10.72 -9.75 -2.18
CA MET A 137 -9.70 -10.79 -2.15
C MET A 137 -10.31 -12.11 -2.64
N SER A 138 -9.51 -12.97 -3.28
CA SER A 138 -9.92 -14.36 -3.46
C SER A 138 -10.12 -15.06 -2.11
N GLN A 139 -10.74 -16.25 -2.12
CA GLN A 139 -10.93 -17.04 -0.91
C GLN A 139 -9.58 -17.30 -0.23
N ILE A 140 -9.54 -17.11 1.09
CA ILE A 140 -8.40 -17.52 1.91
C ILE A 140 -8.50 -19.05 2.04
N PRO A 141 -7.46 -19.82 1.68
CA PRO A 141 -7.49 -21.27 1.81
C PRO A 141 -7.54 -21.69 3.29
N ALA A 142 -7.69 -22.99 3.54
CA ALA A 142 -7.56 -23.53 4.88
C ALA A 142 -6.20 -23.11 5.50
N LEU A 143 -6.25 -22.66 6.75
CA LEU A 143 -5.09 -22.19 7.50
C LEU A 143 -4.72 -23.25 8.53
N ASP A 144 -3.46 -23.68 8.52
CA ASP A 144 -2.93 -24.51 9.60
C ASP A 144 -2.85 -23.68 10.88
N TYR A 145 -3.40 -24.21 11.99
CA TYR A 145 -3.41 -23.48 13.26
C TYR A 145 -1.99 -23.08 13.72
N ALA A 146 -0.97 -23.88 13.36
CA ALA A 146 0.43 -23.58 13.64
C ALA A 146 0.91 -22.25 13.02
N ASP A 147 0.35 -21.84 11.89
CA ASP A 147 0.68 -20.57 11.23
C ASP A 147 0.10 -19.36 11.97
N LEU A 148 -1.04 -19.53 12.67
CA LEU A 148 -1.63 -18.49 13.52
C LEU A 148 -1.11 -18.54 14.96
N TRP A 149 -0.73 -19.72 15.45
CA TRP A 149 -0.23 -19.94 16.80
C TRP A 149 1.00 -19.09 17.11
N GLY A 150 1.20 -18.76 18.40
CA GLY A 150 2.27 -17.87 18.86
C GLY A 150 1.88 -16.40 18.82
N GLU A 151 0.63 -16.10 19.18
CA GLU A 151 0.09 -14.74 19.36
C GLU A 151 0.11 -13.87 18.09
N ARG A 152 0.07 -14.49 16.90
CA ARG A 152 -0.05 -13.72 15.66
C ARG A 152 -1.45 -13.18 15.47
N THR A 153 -1.54 -11.99 14.88
CA THR A 153 -2.82 -11.33 14.58
C THR A 153 -3.08 -11.38 13.07
N LEU A 154 -4.27 -11.82 12.68
CA LEU A 154 -4.80 -11.64 11.33
C LEU A 154 -6.00 -10.68 11.39
N VAL A 155 -5.93 -9.56 10.66
CA VAL A 155 -6.97 -8.51 10.73
C VAL A 155 -7.22 -7.89 9.37
N SER A 156 -8.43 -7.36 9.15
CA SER A 156 -8.78 -6.61 7.94
C SER A 156 -8.87 -5.10 8.19
N VAL A 157 -8.83 -4.34 7.10
CA VAL A 157 -9.18 -2.92 7.08
C VAL A 157 -10.12 -2.66 5.90
N ALA A 158 -11.13 -1.80 6.11
CA ALA A 158 -12.15 -1.51 5.09
C ALA A 158 -12.27 -0.01 4.78
N ASN A 159 -12.49 0.81 5.81
CA ASN A 159 -12.83 2.23 5.62
C ASN A 159 -11.73 3.12 6.18
N LEU A 160 -11.42 4.22 5.49
CA LEU A 160 -10.64 5.32 6.02
C LEU A 160 -11.47 6.21 6.95
N THR A 161 -10.82 6.87 7.89
CA THR A 161 -11.43 7.85 8.79
C THR A 161 -10.87 9.24 8.55
N ARG A 162 -11.58 10.27 9.04
CA ARG A 162 -11.11 11.65 8.98
C ARG A 162 -9.79 11.84 9.74
N ALA A 163 -9.66 11.16 10.87
CA ALA A 163 -8.43 11.15 11.65
C ALA A 163 -7.26 10.59 10.83
N ASP A 164 -7.47 9.54 10.02
CA ASP A 164 -6.42 9.03 9.15
C ASP A 164 -5.95 10.10 8.15
N ALA A 165 -6.86 10.91 7.60
CA ALA A 165 -6.49 11.98 6.67
C ALA A 165 -5.75 13.14 7.34
N GLN A 166 -6.22 13.55 8.52
CA GLN A 166 -5.58 14.59 9.32
C GLN A 166 -4.16 14.19 9.75
N ASP A 167 -3.96 12.92 10.08
CA ASP A 167 -2.66 12.40 10.52
C ASP A 167 -1.73 12.11 9.32
N TYR A 168 -2.26 11.53 8.24
CA TYR A 168 -1.44 11.05 7.11
C TYR A 168 -0.91 12.18 6.25
N LEU A 169 -1.75 13.11 5.80
CA LEU A 169 -1.37 14.07 4.77
C LEU A 169 -0.17 14.95 5.18
N PRO A 170 -0.14 15.53 6.40
CA PRO A 170 1.02 16.29 6.86
C PRO A 170 2.28 15.43 6.99
N ARG A 171 2.14 14.18 7.46
CA ARG A 171 3.28 13.24 7.61
C ARG A 171 3.83 12.82 6.26
N ALA A 172 2.97 12.52 5.29
CA ALA A 172 3.36 12.19 3.93
C ALA A 172 4.09 13.37 3.27
N ALA A 173 3.61 14.59 3.47
CA ALA A 173 4.29 15.79 2.99
C ALA A 173 5.67 15.98 3.64
N ALA A 174 5.76 15.86 4.97
CA ALA A 174 7.01 15.99 5.72
C ALA A 174 8.04 14.90 5.35
N ALA A 175 7.59 13.67 5.13
CA ALA A 175 8.42 12.55 4.67
C ALA A 175 8.80 12.65 3.18
N GLY A 176 8.28 13.63 2.44
CA GLY A 176 8.58 13.80 1.03
C GLY A 176 7.96 12.71 0.14
N VAL A 177 6.87 12.07 0.58
CA VAL A 177 6.20 11.01 -0.20
C VAL A 177 5.77 11.58 -1.55
N ARG A 178 6.18 10.92 -2.64
CA ARG A 178 5.78 11.26 -4.01
C ARG A 178 5.24 10.03 -4.73
N PRO A 179 4.07 10.13 -5.38
CA PRO A 179 3.58 9.03 -6.20
C PRO A 179 4.42 8.87 -7.46
N HIS A 180 4.67 7.62 -7.86
CA HIS A 180 5.12 7.33 -9.22
C HIS A 180 3.89 7.35 -10.14
N LEU A 181 3.80 8.34 -11.02
CA LEU A 181 2.57 8.65 -11.76
C LEU A 181 2.62 8.24 -13.22
N ARG A 182 1.50 7.69 -13.69
CA ARG A 182 1.15 7.60 -15.11
C ARG A 182 -0.06 8.47 -15.40
N ILE A 183 0.15 9.57 -16.10
CA ILE A 183 -0.92 10.54 -16.40
C ILE A 183 -1.59 10.18 -17.72
N TYR A 184 -2.92 10.19 -17.72
CA TYR A 184 -3.75 10.04 -18.91
C TYR A 184 -4.73 11.21 -19.02
N GLY A 185 -5.08 11.64 -20.22
CA GLY A 185 -6.22 12.53 -20.40
C GLY A 185 -7.54 11.81 -20.13
N LEU A 186 -8.59 12.53 -19.73
CA LEU A 186 -9.90 11.93 -19.46
C LEU A 186 -10.44 11.05 -20.62
N ARG A 187 -10.22 11.46 -21.87
CA ARG A 187 -10.61 10.68 -23.07
C ARG A 187 -9.89 9.33 -23.19
N GLN A 188 -8.77 9.15 -22.51
CA GLN A 188 -7.97 7.93 -22.50
C GLN A 188 -8.31 7.01 -21.32
N ALA A 189 -9.40 7.26 -20.57
CA ALA A 189 -9.79 6.44 -19.41
C ALA A 189 -9.90 4.94 -19.75
N GLY A 190 -10.41 4.59 -20.93
CA GLY A 190 -10.46 3.20 -21.40
C GLY A 190 -9.07 2.57 -21.54
N GLN A 191 -8.10 3.32 -22.08
CA GLN A 191 -6.71 2.87 -22.19
C GLN A 191 -6.07 2.75 -20.80
N ALA A 192 -6.29 3.71 -19.90
CA ALA A 192 -5.77 3.66 -18.54
C ALA A 192 -6.25 2.38 -17.80
N LEU A 193 -7.50 1.98 -17.99
CA LEU A 193 -8.04 0.75 -17.43
C LEU A 193 -7.43 -0.51 -18.07
N ALA A 194 -7.19 -0.51 -19.39
CA ALA A 194 -6.54 -1.61 -20.07
C ALA A 194 -5.09 -1.79 -19.61
N ASP A 195 -4.34 -0.69 -19.53
CA ASP A 195 -2.96 -0.64 -19.04
C ASP A 195 -2.87 -1.13 -17.59
N LEU A 196 -3.79 -0.69 -16.72
CA LEU A 196 -3.87 -1.17 -15.34
C LEU A 196 -4.08 -2.69 -15.26
N ARG A 197 -5.01 -3.23 -16.06
CA ARG A 197 -5.26 -4.69 -16.09
C ARG A 197 -4.09 -5.47 -16.65
N GLY A 198 -3.40 -4.90 -17.64
CA GLY A 198 -2.22 -5.49 -18.27
C GLY A 198 -0.94 -5.36 -17.43
N GLY A 199 -0.96 -4.59 -16.34
CA GLY A 199 0.24 -4.30 -15.55
C GLY A 199 1.26 -3.44 -16.31
N ALA A 200 0.80 -2.54 -17.19
CA ALA A 200 1.66 -1.76 -18.08
C ALA A 200 2.40 -0.60 -17.39
N PHE A 201 2.15 -0.35 -16.10
CA PHE A 201 2.86 0.63 -15.30
C PHE A 201 2.92 0.19 -13.84
N THR A 202 3.94 0.68 -13.14
CA THR A 202 4.05 0.60 -11.68
C THR A 202 3.61 1.93 -11.05
N GLY A 203 3.11 1.92 -9.82
CA GLY A 203 2.66 3.12 -9.12
C GLY A 203 1.16 3.41 -9.32
N ALA A 204 0.80 4.65 -9.62
CA ALA A 204 -0.59 5.11 -9.74
C ALA A 204 -0.88 5.77 -11.08
N ALA A 205 -2.03 5.44 -11.69
CA ALA A 205 -2.55 6.17 -12.83
C ALA A 205 -3.48 7.30 -12.39
N VAL A 206 -3.36 8.46 -13.02
CA VAL A 206 -4.19 9.64 -12.73
C VAL A 206 -4.78 10.17 -14.04
N LEU A 207 -6.09 10.40 -14.03
CA LEU A 207 -6.76 11.08 -15.14
C LEU A 207 -6.68 12.59 -14.93
N GLN A 208 -6.01 13.28 -15.84
CA GLN A 208 -6.03 14.74 -15.89
C GLN A 208 -7.35 15.21 -16.49
N ILE A 209 -8.16 15.85 -15.66
CA ILE A 209 -9.40 16.49 -16.07
C ILE A 209 -9.06 17.91 -16.47
N ASN A 210 -8.71 18.12 -17.74
CA ASN A 210 -8.72 19.49 -18.27
C ASN A 210 -10.17 19.97 -18.28
N PRO A 211 -10.49 21.17 -17.76
CA PRO A 211 -11.81 21.73 -17.97
C PRO A 211 -12.08 21.81 -19.48
N PRO A 212 -13.33 21.59 -19.94
CA PRO A 212 -13.66 21.92 -21.32
C PRO A 212 -13.29 23.38 -21.58
N PRO A 213 -12.80 23.73 -22.79
CA PRO A 213 -12.58 25.12 -23.17
C PRO A 213 -13.86 25.95 -23.04
#